data_AF-A0A7S1UWQ4-F1
#
_entry.id   AF-A0A7S1UWQ4-F1
#
_cell.length_a   1.000
_cell.length_b   1.000
_cell.length_c   1.000
_cell.angle_alpha   90.00
_cell.angle_beta   90.00
_cell.angle_gamma   90.00
#
_symmetry.space_group_name_H-M   'P 1'
#
loop_
_entity.id
_entity.type
_entity.pdbx_description
1 polymer ?
#
loop_
_entity_poly.entity_id
_entity_poly.type
_entity_poly.pdbx_seq_one_letter_code
_entity_poly.pdbx_strand_id
1 'polypeptide(L)'
;MSLNAVLTALMPISQATSWFLVTKASDTPKDLYANVSKLALFYAGWAGLNIYRGRSDVGIASMGCLSLASYCQHKNLTAASTALVIANFGLGAQYVLLQWDAKTLADKLGRSINWAYIFKGYFYSSILFWSTVMYKVVKSESPKQA
;
A
#
# COMPACT_ATOMS: atom_id res chain seq x y z
N MET A 1 24.29 -1.65 -13.51
CA MET A 1 23.74 -2.02 -12.18
C MET A 1 22.71 -3.11 -12.37
N SER A 2 22.98 -4.33 -11.90
CA SER A 2 22.03 -5.45 -11.92
C SER A 2 20.84 -5.10 -11.03
N LEU A 3 19.79 -4.63 -11.68
CA LEU A 3 18.68 -4.01 -11.02
C LEU A 3 17.71 -5.11 -10.55
N ASN A 4 18.04 -5.67 -9.38
CA ASN A 4 17.33 -6.66 -8.57
C ASN A 4 16.00 -7.18 -9.16
N ALA A 5 16.10 -8.24 -9.97
CA ALA A 5 14.95 -9.05 -10.37
C ALA A 5 14.09 -9.45 -9.14
N VAL A 6 14.74 -9.67 -8.00
CA VAL A 6 14.12 -9.90 -6.69
C VAL A 6 13.18 -8.76 -6.30
N LEU A 7 13.63 -7.50 -6.33
CA LEU A 7 12.78 -6.34 -5.98
C LEU A 7 11.63 -6.16 -6.96
N THR A 8 11.87 -6.50 -8.23
CA THR A 8 10.86 -6.44 -9.28
C THR A 8 9.78 -7.50 -9.08
N ALA A 9 10.17 -8.71 -8.66
CA ALA A 9 9.26 -9.81 -8.34
C ALA A 9 8.56 -9.63 -6.98
N LEU A 10 9.18 -8.95 -6.03
CA LEU A 10 8.57 -8.70 -4.72
C LEU A 10 7.33 -7.81 -4.81
N MET A 11 7.27 -6.85 -5.76
CA MET A 11 6.09 -5.99 -5.95
C MET A 11 4.80 -6.78 -6.24
N PRO A 12 4.73 -7.63 -7.28
CA PRO A 12 3.52 -8.41 -7.54
C PRO A 12 3.24 -9.43 -6.44
N ILE A 13 4.26 -10.03 -5.82
CA ILE A 13 4.08 -10.97 -4.71
C ILE A 13 3.46 -10.27 -3.50
N SER A 14 4.02 -9.14 -3.06
CA SER A 14 3.48 -8.39 -1.92
C SER A 14 2.06 -7.89 -2.19
N GLN A 15 1.77 -7.50 -3.43
CA GLN A 15 0.44 -7.09 -3.83
C GLN A 15 -0.56 -8.25 -3.79
N ALA A 16 -0.18 -9.43 -4.31
CA ALA A 16 -1.01 -10.63 -4.25
C ALA A 16 -1.26 -11.07 -2.80
N THR A 17 -0.23 -11.07 -1.95
CA THR A 17 -0.36 -11.37 -0.52
C THR A 17 -1.29 -10.36 0.18
N SER A 18 -1.19 -9.07 -0.16
CA SER A 18 -2.08 -8.03 0.38
C SER A 18 -3.54 -8.31 0.05
N TRP A 19 -3.83 -8.59 -1.23
CA TRP A 19 -5.17 -8.96 -1.68
C TRP A 19 -5.69 -10.21 -0.98
N PHE A 20 -4.88 -11.26 -0.89
CA PHE A 20 -5.26 -12.50 -0.21
C PHE A 20 -5.62 -12.25 1.27
N LEU A 21 -4.75 -11.55 2.00
CA LEU A 21 -4.96 -11.27 3.41
C LEU A 21 -6.25 -10.51 3.69
N VAL A 22 -6.57 -9.51 2.89
CA VAL A 22 -7.77 -8.68 3.09
C VAL A 22 -9.03 -9.34 2.54
N THR A 23 -8.97 -10.05 1.40
CA THR A 23 -10.17 -10.57 0.75
C THR A 23 -10.56 -11.98 1.20
N LYS A 24 -9.57 -12.82 1.53
CA LYS A 24 -9.77 -14.24 1.85
C LYS A 24 -9.41 -14.62 3.28
N ALA A 25 -8.47 -13.92 3.92
CA ALA A 25 -8.02 -14.25 5.27
C ALA A 25 -8.56 -13.28 6.35
N SER A 26 -9.63 -12.55 6.05
CA SER A 26 -10.28 -11.59 6.96
C SER A 26 -11.77 -11.86 7.03
N ASP A 27 -12.13 -12.93 7.73
CA ASP A 27 -13.53 -13.38 7.90
C ASP A 27 -14.24 -12.59 9.01
N THR A 28 -13.51 -12.17 10.05
CA THR A 28 -14.04 -11.33 11.13
C THR A 28 -13.49 -9.89 11.06
N PRO A 29 -14.16 -8.91 11.70
CA PRO A 29 -13.61 -7.57 11.84
C PRO A 29 -12.22 -7.58 12.50
N LYS A 30 -12.02 -8.40 13.53
CA LYS A 30 -10.74 -8.53 14.24
C LYS A 30 -9.62 -8.96 13.29
N ASP A 31 -9.87 -9.93 12.41
CA ASP A 31 -8.89 -10.42 11.43
C ASP A 31 -8.58 -9.35 10.37
N LEU A 32 -9.60 -8.58 9.95
CA LEU A 32 -9.41 -7.44 9.04
C LEU A 32 -8.46 -6.41 9.65
N TYR A 33 -8.72 -5.95 10.87
CA TYR A 33 -7.88 -4.96 11.55
C TYR A 33 -6.45 -5.47 11.76
N ALA A 34 -6.29 -6.74 12.17
CA ALA A 34 -4.98 -7.35 12.35
C ALA A 34 -4.19 -7.45 11.04
N ASN A 35 -4.84 -7.87 9.94
CA ASN A 35 -4.19 -7.97 8.63
C ASN A 35 -3.86 -6.59 8.05
N VAL A 36 -4.76 -5.61 8.16
CA VAL A 36 -4.49 -4.23 7.73
C VAL A 36 -3.33 -3.63 8.53
N SER A 37 -3.26 -3.88 9.84
CA SER A 37 -2.13 -3.43 10.67
C SER A 37 -0.81 -4.02 10.19
N LYS A 38 -0.74 -5.34 9.97
CA LYS A 38 0.47 -6.01 9.46
C LYS A 38 0.91 -5.47 8.10
N LEU A 39 -0.04 -5.26 7.18
CA LEU A 39 0.24 -4.73 5.85
C LEU A 39 0.72 -3.28 5.91
N ALA A 40 0.05 -2.44 6.68
CA ALA A 40 0.44 -1.06 6.87
C ALA A 40 1.83 -0.95 7.52
N LEU A 41 2.14 -1.81 8.50
CA LEU A 41 3.47 -1.88 9.11
C LEU A 41 4.55 -2.30 8.10
N PHE A 42 4.27 -3.29 7.24
CA PHE A 42 5.17 -3.70 6.17
C PHE A 42 5.49 -2.51 5.23
N TYR A 43 4.47 -1.78 4.79
CA TYR A 43 4.67 -0.61 3.92
C TYR A 43 5.35 0.57 4.64
N ALA A 44 5.06 0.78 5.93
CA ALA A 44 5.76 1.78 6.74
C ALA A 44 7.25 1.41 6.90
N GLY A 45 7.56 0.14 7.14
CA GLY A 45 8.94 -0.36 7.20
C GLY A 45 9.67 -0.22 5.87
N TRP A 46 8.97 -0.47 4.75
CA TRP A 46 9.52 -0.24 3.41
C TRP A 46 9.85 1.24 3.17
N ALA A 47 8.94 2.15 3.54
CA ALA A 47 9.18 3.58 3.47
C ALA A 47 10.33 4.03 4.38
N GLY A 48 10.42 3.48 5.59
CA GLY A 48 11.54 3.71 6.52
C GLY A 48 12.88 3.26 5.95
N LEU A 49 12.93 2.11 5.27
CA LEU A 49 14.14 1.66 4.56
C LEU A 49 14.53 2.59 3.41
N ASN A 50 13.55 3.15 2.69
CA ASN A 50 13.81 4.15 1.64
C ASN A 50 14.39 5.45 2.24
N ILE A 51 13.82 5.93 3.35
CA ILE A 51 14.32 7.11 4.09
C ILE A 51 15.74 6.88 4.59
N TYR A 52 16.01 5.72 5.19
CA TYR A 52 17.36 5.34 5.62
C TYR A 52 18.37 5.33 4.46
N ARG A 53 17.92 4.96 3.25
CA ARG A 53 18.71 5.02 2.01
C ARG A 53 18.78 6.42 1.39
N GLY A 54 18.34 7.47 2.10
CA GLY A 54 18.39 8.86 1.66
C GLY A 54 17.29 9.28 0.68
N ARG A 55 16.19 8.52 0.58
CA ARG A 55 15.05 8.86 -0.29
C ARG A 55 13.89 9.42 0.55
N SER A 56 13.27 10.49 0.09
CA SER A 56 12.04 10.97 0.73
C SER A 56 10.87 10.03 0.40
N ASP A 57 10.16 9.56 1.42
CA ASP A 57 8.98 8.70 1.28
C ASP A 57 7.89 9.14 2.27
N VAL A 58 6.94 9.95 1.78
CA VAL A 58 5.78 10.45 2.54
C VAL A 58 4.84 9.32 2.99
N GLY A 59 4.99 8.11 2.44
CA GLY A 59 4.17 6.96 2.80
C GLY A 59 4.34 6.51 4.25
N ILE A 60 5.49 6.80 4.89
CA ILE A 60 5.78 6.34 6.25
C ILE A 60 4.75 6.84 7.28
N ALA A 61 4.34 8.11 7.17
CA ALA A 61 3.43 8.72 8.15
C ALA A 61 2.02 8.14 8.00
N SER A 62 1.47 8.12 6.77
CA SER A 62 0.12 7.58 6.53
C SER A 62 0.02 6.08 6.84
N MET A 63 1.05 5.30 6.50
CA MET A 63 1.08 3.86 6.77
C MET A 63 1.30 3.57 8.26
N GLY A 64 2.16 4.35 8.93
CA GLY A 64 2.36 4.24 10.38
C GLY A 64 1.08 4.53 11.17
N CYS A 65 0.37 5.61 10.84
CA CYS A 65 -0.92 5.93 11.42
C CYS A 65 -1.96 4.83 11.18
N LEU A 66 -2.05 4.31 9.95
CA LEU A 66 -2.96 3.22 9.62
C LEU A 66 -2.63 1.93 10.39
N SER A 67 -1.35 1.62 10.54
CA SER A 67 -0.88 0.46 11.30
C SER A 67 -1.34 0.54 12.76
N LEU A 68 -1.12 1.69 13.41
CA LEU A 68 -1.49 1.92 14.81
C LEU A 68 -3.00 1.96 15.01
N ALA A 69 -3.73 2.71 14.16
CA ALA A 69 -5.18 2.81 14.25
C ALA A 69 -5.85 1.43 14.10
N SER A 70 -5.34 0.61 13.16
CA SER A 70 -5.84 -0.74 12.94
C SER A 70 -5.44 -1.70 14.06
N TYR A 71 -4.23 -1.56 14.61
CA TYR A 71 -3.80 -2.36 15.77
C TYR A 71 -4.72 -2.12 16.98
N CYS A 72 -5.03 -0.85 17.26
CA CYS A 72 -5.96 -0.46 18.32
C CYS A 72 -7.44 -0.66 17.96
N GLN A 73 -7.73 -1.15 16.75
CA GLN A 73 -9.07 -1.46 16.24
C GLN A 73 -10.05 -0.26 16.27
N HIS A 74 -9.53 0.96 16.15
CA HIS A 74 -10.34 2.17 16.11
C HIS A 74 -10.90 2.40 14.71
N LYS A 75 -12.12 1.91 14.44
CA LYS A 75 -12.80 2.01 13.14
C LYS A 75 -12.64 3.37 12.44
N ASN A 76 -12.99 4.46 13.12
CA ASN A 76 -12.97 5.80 12.54
C ASN A 76 -11.54 6.27 12.21
N LEU A 77 -10.57 5.98 13.08
CA LEU A 77 -9.17 6.31 12.85
C LEU A 77 -8.56 5.45 11.74
N THR A 78 -8.93 4.16 11.65
CA THR A 78 -8.51 3.28 10.57
C THR A 78 -9.08 3.76 9.23
N ALA A 79 -10.36 4.15 9.19
CA ALA A 79 -10.99 4.71 7.99
C ALA A 79 -10.31 6.02 7.56
N ALA A 80 -10.10 6.96 8.48
CA ALA A 80 -9.42 8.22 8.20
C ALA A 80 -7.98 8.00 7.72
N SER A 81 -7.23 7.10 8.37
CA SER A 81 -5.86 6.78 7.97
C SER A 81 -5.80 6.06 6.62
N THR A 82 -6.79 5.21 6.31
CA THR A 82 -6.90 4.56 5.00
C THR A 82 -7.19 5.60 3.91
N ALA A 83 -8.06 6.57 4.18
CA ALA A 83 -8.31 7.67 3.25
C ALA A 83 -7.05 8.51 2.99
N LEU A 84 -6.23 8.76 4.02
CA LEU A 84 -4.93 9.42 3.86
C LEU A 84 -3.97 8.60 2.98
N VAL A 85 -3.93 7.29 3.15
CA VAL A 85 -3.15 6.39 2.27
C VAL A 85 -3.63 6.50 0.82
N ILE A 86 -4.94 6.43 0.59
CA ILE A 86 -5.53 6.56 -0.75
C ILE A 86 -5.19 7.92 -1.35
N ALA A 87 -5.29 9.01 -0.59
CA ALA A 87 -4.93 10.35 -1.06
C ALA A 87 -3.45 10.45 -1.43
N ASN A 88 -2.55 9.92 -0.61
CA ASN A 88 -1.11 9.87 -0.89
C ASN A 88 -0.80 9.09 -2.19
N PHE A 89 -1.43 7.93 -2.37
CA PHE A 89 -1.32 7.19 -3.64
C PHE A 89 -1.95 7.96 -4.80
N GLY A 90 -3.09 8.62 -4.60
CA GLY A 90 -3.78 9.41 -5.63
C GLY A 90 -2.95 10.59 -6.14
N LEU A 91 -2.24 11.29 -5.25
CA LEU A 91 -1.30 12.35 -5.64
C LEU A 91 -0.13 11.78 -6.46
N GLY A 92 0.43 10.63 -6.04
CA GLY A 92 1.45 9.93 -6.83
C GLY A 92 0.92 9.39 -8.17
N ALA A 93 -0.36 9.01 -8.23
CA ALA A 93 -1.01 8.49 -9.43
C ALA A 93 -1.03 9.51 -10.57
N GLN A 94 -1.19 10.80 -10.24
CA GLN A 94 -1.18 11.86 -11.25
C GLN A 94 0.13 11.86 -12.05
N TYR A 95 1.26 11.70 -11.37
CA TYR A 95 2.57 11.68 -12.03
C TYR A 95 2.88 10.33 -12.68
N VAL A 96 2.62 9.22 -11.99
CA VAL A 96 3.05 7.87 -12.42
C VAL A 96 2.08 7.22 -13.42
N LEU A 97 0.77 7.36 -13.21
CA LEU A 97 -0.24 6.70 -14.04
C LEU A 97 -0.67 7.58 -15.21
N LEU A 98 -0.95 8.86 -14.95
CA LEU A 98 -1.57 9.75 -15.93
C LEU A 98 -0.57 10.48 -16.83
N GLN A 99 0.59 10.90 -16.31
CA GLN A 99 1.52 11.73 -17.08
C GLN A 99 2.61 10.96 -17.83
N TRP A 100 3.18 9.90 -17.24
CA TRP A 100 4.28 9.16 -17.88
C TRP A 100 3.80 7.82 -18.43
N ASP A 101 4.05 7.56 -19.71
CA ASP A 101 3.94 6.21 -20.26
C ASP A 101 5.04 5.30 -19.69
N ALA A 102 4.90 3.99 -19.88
CA ALA A 102 5.84 3.02 -19.30
C ALA A 102 7.28 3.24 -19.79
N LYS A 103 7.44 3.70 -21.04
CA LYS A 103 8.75 3.99 -21.63
C LYS A 103 9.39 5.22 -20.98
N THR A 104 8.68 6.35 -20.90
CA THR A 104 9.16 7.58 -20.23
C THR A 104 9.50 7.32 -18.77
N LEU A 105 8.68 6.52 -18.07
CA LEU A 105 8.93 6.13 -16.69
C LEU A 105 10.22 5.30 -16.56
N ALA A 106 10.42 4.32 -17.44
CA ALA A 106 11.62 3.49 -17.48
C ALA A 106 12.88 4.34 -17.73
N ASP A 107 12.82 5.22 -18.72
CA ASP A 107 13.92 6.10 -19.13
C ASP A 107 14.28 7.10 -18.02
N LYS A 108 13.30 7.78 -17.44
CA LYS A 108 13.52 8.76 -16.35
C LYS A 108 14.10 8.14 -15.08
N LEU A 109 13.76 6.89 -14.79
CA LEU A 109 14.20 6.21 -13.56
C LEU A 109 15.40 5.27 -13.79
N GLY A 110 15.90 5.16 -15.02
CA GLY A 110 16.98 4.25 -15.38
C GLY A 110 16.63 2.79 -15.09
N ARG A 111 15.39 2.38 -15.40
CA ARG A 111 14.84 1.03 -15.13
C ARG A 111 14.47 0.33 -16.45
N SER A 112 14.24 -0.98 -16.38
CA SER A 112 13.75 -1.72 -17.55
C SER A 112 12.27 -1.41 -17.82
N ILE A 113 11.86 -1.55 -19.08
CA ILE A 113 10.46 -1.36 -19.47
C ILE A 113 9.52 -2.35 -18.76
N ASN A 114 9.98 -3.58 -18.53
CA ASN A 114 9.23 -4.59 -17.76
C ASN A 114 8.99 -4.14 -16.31
N TRP A 115 10.01 -3.56 -15.67
CA TRP A 115 9.85 -2.98 -14.33
C TRP A 115 8.82 -1.85 -14.34
N ALA A 116 8.84 -0.99 -15.35
CA ALA A 116 7.89 0.13 -15.45
C ALA A 116 6.44 -0.37 -15.60
N TYR A 117 6.18 -1.38 -16.43
CA TYR A 117 4.84 -2.00 -16.53
C TYR A 117 4.40 -2.62 -15.21
N ILE A 118 5.28 -3.39 -14.56
CA ILE A 118 4.99 -4.01 -13.26
C ILE A 118 4.70 -2.93 -12.22
N PHE A 119 5.48 -1.85 -12.20
CA PHE A 119 5.32 -0.75 -11.27
C PHE A 119 4.00 -0.01 -11.49
N LYS A 120 3.63 0.31 -12.74
CA LYS A 120 2.33 0.93 -13.05
C LYS A 120 1.17 0.02 -12.67
N GLY A 121 1.25 -1.27 -12.98
CA GLY A 121 0.23 -2.26 -12.59
C GLY A 121 0.09 -2.41 -11.07
N TYR A 122 1.23 -2.47 -10.37
CA TYR A 122 1.30 -2.46 -8.91
C TYR A 122 0.60 -1.22 -8.35
N PHE A 123 0.92 -0.04 -8.88
CA PHE A 123 0.36 1.24 -8.41
C PHE A 123 -1.16 1.31 -8.60
N TYR A 124 -1.67 0.89 -9.75
CA TYR A 124 -3.11 0.79 -10.01
C TYR A 124 -3.79 -0.21 -9.04
N SER A 125 -3.17 -1.38 -8.85
CA SER A 125 -3.66 -2.39 -7.90
C SER A 125 -3.67 -1.86 -6.47
N SER A 126 -2.68 -1.06 -6.05
CA SER A 126 -2.63 -0.47 -4.70
C SER A 126 -3.81 0.49 -4.47
N ILE A 127 -4.17 1.33 -5.44
CA ILE A 127 -5.32 2.24 -5.31
C ILE A 127 -6.62 1.45 -5.10
N LEU A 128 -6.86 0.43 -5.93
CA LEU A 128 -8.04 -0.43 -5.81
C LEU A 128 -8.04 -1.23 -4.50
N PHE A 129 -6.87 -1.73 -4.11
CA PHE A 129 -6.69 -2.48 -2.87
C PHE A 129 -7.05 -1.64 -1.65
N TRP A 130 -6.47 -0.43 -1.51
CA TRP A 130 -6.75 0.44 -0.38
C TRP A 130 -8.20 0.95 -0.37
N SER A 131 -8.80 1.15 -1.55
CA SER A 131 -10.23 1.44 -1.67
C SER A 131 -11.10 0.28 -1.16
N THR A 132 -10.68 -0.96 -1.42
CA THR A 132 -11.33 -2.17 -0.90
C THR A 132 -11.17 -2.29 0.63
N VAL A 133 -9.98 -1.99 1.15
CA VAL A 133 -9.75 -1.90 2.61
C VAL A 133 -10.69 -0.88 3.23
N MET A 134 -10.77 0.33 2.65
CA MET A 134 -11.67 1.38 3.12
C MET A 134 -13.12 0.92 3.16
N TYR A 135 -13.61 0.33 2.06
CA TYR A 135 -14.97 -0.23 2.00
C TYR A 135 -15.22 -1.28 3.10
N LYS A 136 -14.30 -2.23 3.29
CA LYS A 136 -14.42 -3.26 4.33
C LYS A 136 -14.39 -2.68 5.74
N VAL A 137 -13.55 -1.69 6.01
CA VAL A 137 -13.46 -1.00 7.31
C VAL A 137 -14.74 -0.20 7.60
N VAL A 138 -15.28 0.52 6.61
CA VAL A 138 -16.52 1.28 6.78
C VAL A 138 -17.72 0.35 7.03
N LYS A 139 -17.76 -0.79 6.32
CA LYS A 139 -18.85 -1.77 6.45
C LYS A 139 -18.74 -2.67 7.69
N SER A 140 -17.55 -2.85 8.26
CA SER A 140 -17.38 -3.69 9.45
C SER A 140 -18.03 -3.05 10.67
N GLU A 141 -18.59 -3.87 11.56
CA GLU A 141 -19.00 -3.39 12.89
C GLU A 141 -17.78 -2.98 13.70
N SER A 142 -17.94 -2.00 14.59
CA SER A 142 -16.88 -1.68 15.56
C SER A 142 -16.63 -2.93 16.41
N PRO A 143 -15.39 -3.43 16.49
CA PRO A 143 -15.10 -4.59 17.32
C PRO A 143 -15.47 -4.25 18.77
N LYS A 144 -16.22 -5.16 19.41
CA LYS A 144 -16.57 -5.02 20.82
C LYS A 144 -15.27 -5.02 21.62
N GLN A 145 -15.03 -3.94 22.36
CA GLN A 145 -13.95 -3.90 23.34
C GLN A 145 -14.27 -4.96 24.39
N ALA A 146 -13.46 -6.02 24.43
CA ALA A 146 -13.55 -7.09 25.41
C ALA A 146 -12.89 -6.66 26.72
#